data_AF-A0A523FZY6-F1
#
_entry.id   AF-A0A523FZY6-F1
#
_cell.length_a   1.000
_cell.length_b   1.000
_cell.length_c   1.000
_cell.angle_alpha   90.00
_cell.angle_beta   90.00
_cell.angle_gamma   90.00
#
_symmetry.space_group_name_H-M   'P 1'
#
loop_
_entity.id
_entity.type
_entity.pdbx_description
1 polymer ?
#
loop_
_entity_poly.entity_id
_entity_poly.type
_entity_poly.pdbx_seq_one_letter_code
_entity_poly.pdbx_strand_id
1 'polypeptide(L)'
;MIDVLMLSLFPACMIGAAAYDISTMTIPNWISLALILAFMALVIPAGMTISEIGIHIAIGMAALVAGFLLFAAGFVGGGDAKFLAATSLWIGAELYLHYFFCATLAG
;
A
#
# COMPACT_ATOMS: atom_id res chain seq x y z
N MET A 1 12.19 -17.28 4.47
CA MET A 1 13.17 -16.19 4.70
C MET A 1 12.69 -14.90 4.04
N ILE A 2 12.16 -14.98 2.82
CA ILE A 2 11.50 -13.87 2.12
C ILE A 2 10.19 -13.46 2.79
N ASP A 3 9.45 -14.40 3.36
CA ASP A 3 8.21 -14.11 4.10
C ASP A 3 8.47 -13.21 5.31
N VAL A 4 9.55 -13.48 6.06
CA VAL A 4 9.99 -12.64 7.18
C VAL A 4 10.38 -11.24 6.69
N LEU A 5 10.98 -11.15 5.51
CA LEU A 5 11.36 -9.89 4.88
C LEU A 5 10.13 -9.09 4.46
N MET A 6 9.11 -9.74 3.88
CA MET A 6 7.82 -9.11 3.58
C MET A 6 7.07 -8.66 4.84
N LEU A 7 6.99 -9.54 5.86
CA LEU A 7 6.35 -9.29 7.15
C LEU A 7 7.03 -8.20 7.98
N SER A 8 8.30 -7.89 7.73
CA SER A 8 9.03 -6.83 8.43
C SER A 8 9.11 -5.52 7.64
N LEU A 9 9.33 -5.60 6.31
CA LEU A 9 9.51 -4.42 5.47
C LEU A 9 8.21 -3.63 5.32
N PHE A 10 7.08 -4.32 5.14
CA PHE A 10 5.79 -3.66 5.02
C PHE A 10 5.43 -2.85 6.30
N PRO A 11 5.45 -3.43 7.52
CA PRO A 11 5.21 -2.64 8.74
C PRO A 11 6.25 -1.54 8.97
N ALA A 12 7.53 -1.75 8.61
CA ALA A 12 8.54 -0.71 8.74
C ALA A 12 8.21 0.51 7.87
N CYS A 13 7.80 0.29 6.61
CA CYS A 13 7.34 1.36 5.72
C CYS A 13 6.06 2.04 6.25
N MET A 14 5.12 1.26 6.82
CA MET A 14 3.89 1.79 7.42
C MET A 14 4.19 2.70 8.64
N ILE A 15 5.10 2.28 9.52
CA ILE A 15 5.52 3.09 10.68
C ILE A 15 6.20 4.38 10.21
N GLY A 16 7.06 4.28 9.18
CA GLY A 16 7.65 5.45 8.55
C GLY A 16 6.60 6.43 8.03
N ALA A 17 5.62 5.94 7.28
CA ALA A 17 4.51 6.76 6.76
C ALA A 17 3.72 7.43 7.88
N ALA A 18 3.34 6.68 8.92
CA ALA A 18 2.63 7.22 10.07
C ALA A 18 3.44 8.29 10.83
N ALA A 19 4.76 8.11 10.96
CA ALA A 19 5.63 9.11 11.58
C ALA A 19 5.69 10.41 10.76
N TYR A 20 5.75 10.32 9.43
CA TYR A 20 5.65 11.49 8.55
C TYR A 20 4.27 12.13 8.64
N ASP A 21 3.21 11.35 8.63
CA ASP A 21 1.86 11.88 8.67
C ASP A 21 1.59 12.65 9.98
N ILE A 22 1.99 12.10 11.13
CA ILE A 22 1.86 12.79 12.43
C ILE A 22 2.72 14.06 12.49
N SER A 23 3.90 14.07 11.88
CA SER A 23 4.86 15.18 11.99
C SER A 23 4.62 16.30 10.97
N THR A 24 4.22 15.97 9.75
CA THR A 24 4.11 16.90 8.62
C THR A 24 2.74 16.90 7.95
N MET A 25 1.77 16.12 8.43
CA MET A 25 0.44 15.92 7.81
C MET A 25 0.53 15.65 6.30
N THR A 26 1.61 14.99 5.89
CA THR A 26 1.92 14.74 4.50
C THR A 26 2.64 13.41 4.40
N ILE A 27 2.11 12.50 3.59
CA ILE A 27 2.80 11.27 3.24
C ILE A 27 3.69 11.54 2.01
N PRO A 28 5.02 11.51 2.15
CA PRO A 28 5.90 11.81 1.03
C PRO A 28 5.88 10.69 -0.02
N ASN A 29 5.81 11.08 -1.30
CA ASN A 29 5.68 10.16 -2.44
C ASN A 29 6.80 9.09 -2.52
N TRP A 30 7.98 9.36 -1.94
CA TRP A 30 9.09 8.41 -1.94
C TRP A 30 8.76 7.15 -1.12
N ILE A 31 7.90 7.24 -0.10
CA ILE A 31 7.48 6.07 0.70
C ILE A 31 6.60 5.15 -0.16
N SER A 32 5.63 5.73 -0.87
CA SER A 32 4.79 4.97 -1.81
C SER A 32 5.63 4.33 -2.91
N LEU A 33 6.65 5.06 -3.43
CA LEU A 33 7.57 4.50 -4.42
C LEU A 33 8.42 3.36 -3.84
N ALA A 34 8.93 3.50 -2.62
CA ALA A 34 9.68 2.45 -1.94
C ALA A 34 8.85 1.18 -1.75
N LEU A 35 7.58 1.32 -1.35
CA LEU A 35 6.63 0.20 -1.23
C LEU A 35 6.41 -0.51 -2.57
N ILE A 36 6.20 0.23 -3.66
CA ILE A 36 6.01 -0.37 -4.99
C ILE A 36 7.27 -1.10 -5.45
N LEU A 37 8.43 -0.46 -5.35
CA LEU A 37 9.70 -1.04 -5.77
C LEU A 37 10.07 -2.28 -4.96
N ALA A 38 9.86 -2.24 -3.65
CA ALA A 38 10.13 -3.39 -2.80
C ALA A 38 9.15 -4.54 -3.06
N PHE A 39 7.89 -4.27 -3.35
CA PHE A 39 6.94 -5.30 -3.78
C PHE A 39 7.43 -5.98 -5.07
N MET A 40 7.78 -5.19 -6.09
CA MET A 40 8.29 -5.71 -7.36
C MET A 40 9.60 -6.48 -7.22
N ALA A 41 10.48 -6.09 -6.29
CA ALA A 41 11.73 -6.80 -6.01
C ALA A 41 11.51 -8.13 -5.28
N LEU A 42 10.49 -8.21 -4.42
CA LEU A 42 10.24 -9.38 -3.57
C LEU A 42 9.27 -10.38 -4.22
N VAL A 43 8.45 -9.97 -5.19
CA VAL A 43 7.46 -10.82 -5.85
C VAL A 43 8.10 -11.99 -6.63
N ILE A 44 9.24 -11.75 -7.28
CA ILE A 44 10.00 -12.77 -8.04
C ILE A 44 10.59 -13.82 -7.10
N PRO A 45 11.41 -13.44 -6.10
CA PRO A 45 12.05 -14.44 -5.24
C PRO A 45 11.05 -15.07 -4.25
N ALA A 46 9.88 -14.47 -4.00
CA ALA A 46 8.79 -15.09 -3.25
C ALA A 46 8.15 -16.29 -3.98
N GLY A 47 8.47 -16.51 -5.26
CA GLY A 47 7.96 -17.64 -6.02
C GLY A 47 6.47 -17.50 -6.39
N MET A 48 5.92 -16.28 -6.37
CA MET A 48 4.54 -16.03 -6.76
C MET A 48 4.31 -16.38 -8.23
N THR A 49 3.21 -17.05 -8.50
CA THR A 49 2.74 -17.34 -9.85
C THR A 49 2.32 -16.05 -10.55
N ILE A 50 2.41 -16.02 -11.89
CA ILE A 50 1.99 -14.86 -12.70
C ILE A 50 0.53 -14.44 -12.40
N SER A 51 -0.33 -15.41 -12.07
CA SER A 51 -1.72 -15.14 -11.71
C SER A 51 -1.83 -14.36 -10.39
N GLU A 52 -1.07 -14.74 -9.37
CA GLU A 52 -1.06 -14.05 -8.07
C GLU A 52 -0.54 -12.62 -8.24
N ILE A 53 0.57 -12.45 -8.96
CA ILE A 53 1.12 -11.13 -9.28
C ILE A 53 0.08 -10.25 -9.98
N GLY A 54 -0.63 -10.80 -10.96
CA GLY A 54 -1.71 -10.12 -11.67
C GLY A 54 -2.84 -9.65 -10.76
N ILE A 55 -3.23 -10.47 -9.78
CA ILE A 55 -4.25 -10.11 -8.79
C ILE A 55 -3.77 -8.95 -7.91
N HIS A 56 -2.55 -9.00 -7.39
CA HIS A 56 -1.98 -7.92 -6.57
C HIS A 56 -1.94 -6.60 -7.34
N ILE A 57 -1.47 -6.62 -8.59
CA ILE A 57 -1.44 -5.43 -9.46
C ILE A 57 -2.86 -4.92 -9.74
N ALA A 58 -3.82 -5.81 -10.01
CA ALA A 58 -5.21 -5.43 -10.27
C ALA A 58 -5.85 -4.73 -9.05
N ILE A 59 -5.59 -5.22 -7.84
CA ILE A 59 -6.03 -4.58 -6.60
C ILE A 59 -5.35 -3.23 -6.42
N GLY A 60 -4.04 -3.15 -6.66
CA GLY A 60 -3.27 -1.90 -6.67
C GLY A 60 -3.90 -0.83 -7.55
N MET A 61 -4.25 -1.20 -8.78
CA MET A 61 -4.89 -0.31 -9.75
C MET A 61 -6.31 0.06 -9.32
N ALA A 62 -7.09 -0.89 -8.82
CA ALA A 62 -8.44 -0.61 -8.32
C ALA A 62 -8.41 0.36 -7.12
N ALA A 63 -7.48 0.17 -6.19
CA ALA A 63 -7.27 1.05 -5.05
C ALA A 63 -6.80 2.44 -5.49
N LEU A 64 -5.95 2.55 -6.52
CA LEU A 64 -5.54 3.83 -7.10
C LEU A 64 -6.72 4.58 -7.71
N VAL A 65 -7.57 3.89 -8.48
CA VAL A 65 -8.77 4.48 -9.07
C VAL A 65 -9.74 4.92 -7.98
N ALA A 66 -10.01 4.07 -6.98
CA ALA A 66 -10.88 4.40 -5.86
C ALA A 66 -10.34 5.59 -5.04
N GLY A 67 -9.04 5.58 -4.71
CA GLY A 67 -8.38 6.66 -4.01
C GLY A 67 -8.40 7.97 -4.80
N PHE A 68 -8.20 7.90 -6.13
CA PHE A 68 -8.30 9.07 -7.00
C PHE A 68 -9.73 9.64 -7.04
N LEU A 69 -10.75 8.79 -7.10
CA LEU A 69 -12.15 9.22 -7.03
C LEU A 69 -12.47 9.90 -5.68
N LEU A 70 -11.97 9.35 -4.58
CA LEU A 70 -12.11 9.96 -3.24
C LEU A 70 -11.38 11.29 -3.12
N PHE A 71 -10.17 11.40 -3.70
CA PHE A 71 -9.42 12.65 -3.78
C PHE A 71 -10.16 13.69 -4.63
N ALA A 72 -10.66 13.31 -5.80
CA ALA A 72 -11.43 14.21 -6.68
C ALA A 72 -12.74 14.68 -6.03
N ALA A 73 -13.34 13.86 -5.17
CA ALA A 73 -14.51 14.23 -4.37
C ALA A 73 -14.17 15.04 -3.10
N GLY A 74 -12.88 15.24 -2.79
CA GLY A 74 -12.42 16.04 -1.65
C GLY A 74 -12.47 15.31 -0.29
N PHE A 75 -12.64 13.99 -0.27
CA PHE A 75 -12.72 13.22 0.98
C PHE A 75 -11.36 12.84 1.55
N VAL A 76 -10.35 12.65 0.70
CA VAL A 76 -9.04 12.10 1.09
C VAL A 76 -7.91 12.90 0.43
N GLY A 77 -6.76 13.03 1.09
CA GLY A 77 -5.58 13.68 0.54
C GLY A 77 -4.98 12.91 -0.64
N GLY A 78 -4.36 13.63 -1.58
CA GLY A 78 -3.70 13.00 -2.73
C GLY A 78 -2.49 12.13 -2.34
N GLY A 79 -1.88 12.39 -1.18
CA GLY A 79 -0.83 11.55 -0.59
C GLY A 79 -1.40 10.20 -0.13
N ASP A 80 -2.47 10.25 0.66
CA ASP A 80 -3.12 9.07 1.24
C ASP A 80 -3.71 8.17 0.15
N ALA A 81 -4.28 8.76 -0.90
CA ALA A 81 -4.78 8.01 -2.06
C ALA A 81 -3.68 7.18 -2.75
N LYS A 82 -2.47 7.75 -2.91
CA LYS A 82 -1.32 7.04 -3.49
C LYS A 82 -0.73 6.02 -2.53
N PHE A 83 -0.70 6.36 -1.25
CA PHE A 83 -0.20 5.47 -0.21
C PHE A 83 -1.08 4.22 -0.08
N LEU A 84 -2.40 4.40 -0.06
CA LEU A 84 -3.41 3.33 -0.10
C LEU A 84 -3.21 2.40 -1.30
N ALA A 85 -3.00 2.96 -2.50
CA ALA A 85 -2.73 2.17 -3.68
C ALA A 85 -1.44 1.34 -3.53
N ALA A 86 -0.36 1.96 -3.02
CA ALA A 86 0.91 1.27 -2.82
C ALA A 86 0.82 0.16 -1.76
N THR A 87 0.08 0.36 -0.66
CA THR A 87 -0.07 -0.66 0.39
C THR A 87 -0.99 -1.79 -0.03
N SER A 88 -1.99 -1.52 -0.87
CA SER A 88 -2.90 -2.55 -1.38
C SER A 88 -2.20 -3.63 -2.22
N LEU A 89 -1.07 -3.30 -2.86
CA LEU A 89 -0.21 -4.27 -3.55
C LEU A 89 0.31 -5.35 -2.60
N TRP A 90 0.55 -5.03 -1.33
CA TRP A 90 1.16 -5.95 -0.37
C TRP A 90 0.17 -6.89 0.31
N ILE A 91 -1.09 -6.45 0.43
CA ILE A 91 -2.09 -7.08 1.29
C ILE A 91 -2.87 -8.17 0.55
N GLY A 92 -3.03 -8.03 -0.78
CA GLY A 92 -3.84 -8.96 -1.58
C GLY A 92 -5.35 -8.83 -1.31
N ALA A 93 -6.16 -9.55 -2.08
CA ALA A 93 -7.62 -9.31 -2.15
C ALA A 93 -8.33 -9.61 -0.83
N GLU A 94 -7.91 -10.69 -0.16
CA GLU A 94 -8.62 -11.23 1.01
C GLU A 94 -8.54 -10.31 2.22
N LEU A 95 -7.40 -9.65 2.41
CA LEU A 95 -7.14 -8.81 3.57
C LEU A 95 -7.37 -7.32 3.29
N TYR A 96 -7.59 -6.93 2.03
CA TYR A 96 -7.71 -5.52 1.63
C TYR A 96 -8.85 -4.79 2.36
N LEU A 97 -10.04 -5.40 2.44
CA LEU A 97 -11.17 -4.78 3.15
C LEU A 97 -10.92 -4.65 4.65
N HIS A 98 -10.27 -5.64 5.25
CA HIS A 98 -9.93 -5.62 6.67
C HIS A 98 -8.91 -4.52 6.96
N TYR A 99 -7.87 -4.44 6.13
CA TYR A 99 -6.89 -3.37 6.20
C TYR A 99 -7.51 -1.99 6.01
N PHE A 100 -8.34 -1.80 4.99
CA PHE A 100 -9.00 -0.53 4.71
C PHE A 100 -9.80 -0.05 5.92
N PHE A 101 -10.55 -0.95 6.54
CA PHE A 101 -11.33 -0.65 7.74
C PHE A 101 -10.45 -0.31 8.94
N CYS A 102 -9.40 -1.10 9.20
CA CYS A 102 -8.45 -0.84 10.28
C CYS A 102 -7.71 0.49 10.09
N ALA A 103 -7.25 0.79 8.87
CA ALA A 103 -6.58 2.04 8.55
C ALA A 103 -7.52 3.23 8.77
N THR A 104 -8.75 3.17 8.25
CA THR A 104 -9.73 4.24 8.43
C THR A 104 -10.08 4.50 9.90
N LEU A 105 -10.09 3.47 10.74
CA LEU A 105 -10.32 3.61 12.18
C LEU A 105 -9.11 4.17 12.94
N ALA A 106 -7.89 3.85 12.50
CA ALA A 106 -6.67 4.35 13.11
C ALA A 106 -6.45 5.85 12.86
N GLY A 107 -7.07 6.38 11.80
CA GLY A 107 -6.85 7.73 11.30
C GLY A 107 -5.67 7.77 10.36
#